data_AF-U5CQ47-F1
#
_entry.id   AF-U5CQ47-F1
#
_cell.length_a   1.000
_cell.length_b   1.000
_cell.length_c   1.000
_cell.angle_alpha   90.00
_cell.angle_beta   90.00
_cell.angle_gamma   90.00
#
_symmetry.space_group_name_H-M   'P 1'
#
loop_
_entity.id
_entity.type
_entity.pdbx_description
1 polymer ?
#
loop_
_entity_poly.entity_id
_entity_poly.type
_entity_poly.pdbx_seq_one_letter_code
_entity_poly.pdbx_strand_id
1 'polypeptide(L)'
;MLKRAIAFIIFEVLFVSITMPVLMFYGPFTRVRDTFVTTAMTTFTHQYLATLFLPKKVIDKIMSESKIESGRTDKNLIHVNGGKDKRIELYNVYGKHFEGKVILIHDPTRVEVGISSKFPYEGETTSVIAKHYNALAAINAGGFGDSSMKGIGGAPQGFVIHRGKILYTEIKNPDEKVDLIGFTDDGKLMVGKYRYKEVLNMGIKEAVSFGPALVINGQPMIKKGDGGWGIAPRTAIGQREDGTVIFW
;
A
#
# COMPACT_ATOMS: atom_id res chain seq x y z
N MET A 1 -45.89 -6.24 30.42
CA MET A 1 -45.21 -5.21 29.60
C MET A 1 -43.77 -5.62 29.29
N LEU A 2 -42.92 -5.88 30.29
CA LEU A 2 -41.49 -6.24 30.09
C LEU A 2 -41.24 -7.44 29.15
N LYS A 3 -41.96 -8.57 29.31
CA LYS A 3 -41.80 -9.74 28.44
C LYS A 3 -42.09 -9.45 26.96
N ARG A 4 -43.09 -8.60 26.68
CA ARG A 4 -43.45 -8.21 25.30
C ARG A 4 -42.38 -7.27 24.71
N ALA A 5 -41.84 -6.37 25.52
CA ALA A 5 -40.74 -5.51 25.12
C ALA A 5 -39.46 -6.32 24.81
N ILE A 6 -39.12 -7.31 25.64
CA ILE A 6 -37.98 -8.20 25.38
C ILE A 6 -38.19 -9.00 24.09
N ALA A 7 -39.38 -9.59 23.90
CA ALA A 7 -39.70 -10.33 22.68
C ALA A 7 -39.61 -9.45 21.42
N PHE A 8 -40.05 -8.19 21.50
CA PHE A 8 -39.93 -7.22 20.40
C PHE A 8 -38.47 -6.90 20.08
N ILE A 9 -37.62 -6.66 21.08
CA ILE A 9 -36.18 -6.39 20.85
C ILE A 9 -35.49 -7.62 20.22
N ILE A 10 -35.80 -8.83 20.69
CA ILE A 10 -35.26 -10.06 20.10
C ILE A 10 -35.70 -10.18 18.64
N PHE A 11 -36.97 -9.90 18.35
CA PHE A 11 -37.47 -9.90 16.98
C PHE A 11 -36.73 -8.88 16.11
N GLU A 12 -36.56 -7.64 16.54
CA GLU A 12 -35.84 -6.61 15.78
C GLU A 12 -34.39 -7.02 15.50
N VAL A 13 -33.67 -7.54 16.51
CA VAL A 13 -32.29 -8.02 16.33
C VAL A 13 -32.22 -9.16 15.32
N LEU A 14 -33.11 -10.16 15.41
CA LEU A 14 -33.15 -11.28 14.48
C LEU A 14 -33.53 -10.82 13.07
N PHE A 15 -34.53 -9.95 12.96
CA PHE A 15 -35.00 -9.40 11.70
C PHE A 15 -33.86 -8.65 11.01
N VAL A 16 -33.24 -7.68 11.69
CA VAL A 16 -32.10 -6.91 11.17
C VAL A 16 -30.93 -7.80 10.80
N SER A 17 -30.59 -8.80 11.64
CA SER A 17 -29.47 -9.71 11.36
C SER A 17 -29.67 -10.55 10.10
N ILE A 18 -30.92 -10.84 9.73
CA ILE A 18 -31.25 -11.58 8.51
C ILE A 18 -31.38 -10.63 7.32
N THR A 19 -32.10 -9.51 7.46
CA THR A 19 -32.42 -8.63 6.34
C THR A 19 -31.25 -7.76 5.92
N MET A 20 -30.38 -7.33 6.84
CA MET A 20 -29.25 -6.46 6.50
C MET A 20 -28.23 -7.11 5.56
N PRO A 21 -27.74 -8.35 5.80
CA PRO A 21 -26.86 -9.01 4.85
C PRO A 21 -27.51 -9.18 3.48
N VAL A 22 -28.79 -9.56 3.43
CA VAL A 22 -29.52 -9.71 2.16
C VAL A 22 -29.58 -8.38 1.41
N LEU A 23 -29.95 -7.30 2.10
CA LEU A 23 -30.00 -5.95 1.51
C LEU A 23 -28.62 -5.44 1.08
N MET A 24 -27.58 -5.76 1.84
CA MET A 24 -26.20 -5.35 1.53
C MET A 24 -25.64 -6.10 0.32
N PHE A 25 -25.79 -7.42 0.26
CA PHE A 25 -25.18 -8.24 -0.79
C PHE A 25 -26.02 -8.33 -2.07
N TYR A 26 -27.35 -8.28 -1.95
CA TYR A 26 -28.27 -8.46 -3.07
C TYR A 26 -29.17 -7.24 -3.35
N GLY A 27 -29.14 -6.22 -2.48
CA GLY A 27 -29.90 -4.99 -2.69
C GLY A 27 -29.22 -4.01 -3.66
N PRO A 28 -29.78 -2.80 -3.80
CA PRO A 28 -29.35 -1.83 -4.81
C PRO A 28 -28.02 -1.13 -4.49
N PHE A 29 -27.46 -1.32 -3.29
CA PHE A 29 -26.29 -0.60 -2.80
C PHE A 29 -24.96 -1.24 -3.27
N THR A 30 -24.74 -1.25 -4.58
CA THR A 30 -23.56 -1.90 -5.19
C THR A 30 -22.24 -1.37 -4.67
N ARG A 31 -22.11 -0.07 -4.39
CA ARG A 31 -20.86 0.50 -3.81
C ARG A 31 -20.56 -0.06 -2.43
N VAL A 32 -21.56 -0.16 -1.56
CA VAL A 32 -21.38 -0.69 -0.19
C VAL A 32 -21.00 -2.17 -0.26
N ARG A 33 -21.70 -2.93 -1.11
CA ARG A 33 -21.37 -4.33 -1.38
C ARG A 33 -19.94 -4.48 -1.87
N ASP A 34 -19.57 -3.74 -2.90
CA ASP A 34 -18.29 -3.91 -3.57
C ASP A 34 -17.14 -3.54 -2.61
N THR A 35 -17.26 -2.44 -1.83
CA THR A 35 -16.28 -2.07 -0.78
C THR A 35 -16.20 -3.10 0.34
N PHE A 36 -17.33 -3.68 0.76
CA PHE A 36 -17.30 -4.75 1.77
C PHE A 36 -16.58 -6.00 1.22
N VAL A 37 -16.88 -6.38 -0.02
CA VAL A 37 -16.25 -7.52 -0.69
C VAL A 37 -14.75 -7.30 -0.84
N THR A 38 -14.30 -6.15 -1.34
CA THR A 38 -12.86 -5.84 -1.50
C THR A 38 -12.15 -5.83 -0.16
N THR A 39 -12.77 -5.28 0.89
CA THR A 39 -12.23 -5.31 2.27
C THR A 39 -12.10 -6.73 2.81
N ALA A 40 -13.16 -7.53 2.71
CA ALA A 40 -13.16 -8.91 3.20
C ALA A 40 -12.13 -9.77 2.46
N MET A 41 -12.08 -9.66 1.13
CA MET A 41 -11.18 -10.46 0.29
C MET A 41 -9.70 -10.10 0.45
N THR A 42 -9.38 -8.87 0.86
CA THR A 42 -7.99 -8.44 1.14
C THR A 42 -7.58 -8.65 2.59
N THR A 43 -8.51 -9.00 3.47
CA THR A 43 -8.22 -9.32 4.87
C THR A 43 -7.77 -10.78 5.02
N PHE A 44 -6.64 -10.99 5.71
CA PHE A 44 -5.90 -12.27 5.73
C PHE A 44 -6.74 -13.54 6.00
N THR A 45 -7.61 -13.54 7.02
CA THR A 45 -8.40 -14.71 7.42
C THR A 45 -9.91 -14.48 7.37
N HIS A 46 -10.37 -13.32 6.87
CA HIS A 46 -11.77 -12.91 6.97
C HIS A 46 -12.48 -12.85 5.63
N GLN A 47 -11.93 -13.51 4.61
CA GLN A 47 -12.55 -13.62 3.28
C GLN A 47 -13.92 -14.32 3.36
N TYR A 48 -14.14 -15.17 4.37
CA TYR A 48 -15.41 -15.85 4.60
C TYR A 48 -16.60 -14.88 4.74
N LEU A 49 -16.34 -13.65 5.18
CA LEU A 49 -17.38 -12.60 5.30
C LEU A 49 -18.03 -12.27 3.95
N ALA A 50 -17.30 -12.42 2.84
CA ALA A 50 -17.86 -12.25 1.49
C ALA A 50 -18.33 -13.60 0.91
N THR A 51 -17.54 -14.68 1.07
CA THR A 51 -17.83 -15.97 0.43
C THR A 51 -19.03 -16.70 1.03
N LEU A 52 -19.44 -16.38 2.27
CA LEU A 52 -20.66 -16.91 2.88
C LEU A 52 -21.92 -16.44 2.15
N PHE A 53 -21.91 -15.22 1.60
CA PHE A 53 -23.09 -14.57 1.02
C PHE A 53 -23.05 -14.46 -0.49
N LEU A 54 -21.87 -14.48 -1.13
CA LEU A 54 -21.76 -14.31 -2.57
C LEU A 54 -21.06 -15.49 -3.23
N PRO A 55 -21.56 -15.94 -4.40
CA PRO A 55 -20.86 -16.96 -5.17
C PRO A 55 -19.54 -16.41 -5.69
N LYS A 56 -18.52 -17.28 -5.77
CA LYS A 56 -17.15 -16.93 -6.20
C LYS A 56 -17.12 -16.11 -7.49
N LYS A 57 -17.94 -16.44 -8.49
CA LYS A 57 -18.03 -15.72 -9.76
C LYS A 57 -18.38 -14.23 -9.60
N VAL A 58 -19.26 -13.88 -8.65
CA VAL A 58 -19.63 -12.49 -8.37
C VAL A 58 -18.50 -11.77 -7.66
N ILE A 59 -17.85 -12.44 -6.71
CA ILE A 59 -16.68 -11.91 -6.00
C ILE A 59 -15.54 -11.63 -6.99
N ASP A 60 -15.19 -12.60 -7.83
CA ASP A 60 -14.15 -12.47 -8.84
C ASP A 60 -14.44 -11.32 -9.81
N LYS A 61 -15.72 -11.13 -10.19
CA LYS A 61 -16.16 -9.99 -11.00
C LYS A 61 -15.89 -8.66 -10.28
N ILE A 62 -16.32 -8.51 -9.03
CA ILE A 62 -16.12 -7.29 -8.23
C ILE A 62 -14.62 -6.98 -8.07
N MET A 63 -13.81 -7.99 -7.76
CA MET A 63 -12.36 -7.84 -7.64
C MET A 63 -11.71 -7.45 -8.97
N SER A 64 -12.18 -8.02 -10.10
CA SER A 64 -11.64 -7.70 -11.42
C SER A 64 -11.99 -6.28 -11.89
N GLU A 65 -13.19 -5.79 -11.59
CA GLU A 65 -13.62 -4.43 -11.92
C GLU A 65 -12.91 -3.38 -11.07
N SER A 66 -12.43 -3.77 -9.89
CA SER A 66 -11.68 -2.90 -8.98
C SER A 66 -10.17 -2.98 -9.21
N LYS A 67 -9.71 -3.68 -10.25
CA LYS A 67 -8.29 -3.86 -10.53
C LYS A 67 -7.63 -2.54 -10.89
N ILE A 68 -6.45 -2.31 -10.32
CA ILE A 68 -5.62 -1.15 -10.57
C ILE A 68 -4.86 -1.35 -11.88
N GLU A 69 -4.90 -0.33 -12.75
CA GLU A 69 -4.12 -0.33 -13.98
C GLU A 69 -2.62 -0.38 -13.68
N SER A 70 -1.86 -0.98 -14.59
CA SER A 70 -0.41 -1.07 -14.46
C SER A 70 0.24 -0.04 -15.36
N GLY A 71 1.34 0.54 -14.88
CA GLY A 71 2.21 1.37 -15.68
C GLY A 71 3.62 1.38 -15.11
N ARG A 72 4.41 2.32 -15.60
CA ARG A 72 5.76 2.60 -15.12
C ARG A 72 6.06 4.08 -15.25
N THR A 73 6.90 4.59 -14.37
CA THR A 73 7.28 6.00 -14.36
C THR A 73 8.05 6.38 -15.62
N ASP A 74 7.71 7.54 -16.19
CA ASP A 74 8.56 8.24 -17.15
C ASP A 74 9.45 9.24 -16.40
N LYS A 75 10.74 8.91 -16.29
CA LYS A 75 11.74 9.72 -15.58
C LYS A 75 11.96 11.12 -16.18
N ASN A 76 11.50 11.37 -17.41
CA ASN A 76 11.67 12.66 -18.06
C ASN A 76 10.67 13.71 -17.54
N LEU A 77 9.60 13.27 -16.89
CA LEU A 77 8.58 14.12 -16.27
C LEU A 77 8.94 14.58 -14.85
N ILE A 78 10.15 14.25 -14.38
CA ILE A 78 10.63 14.59 -13.03
C ILE A 78 11.87 15.48 -13.16
N HIS A 79 11.78 16.67 -12.60
CA HIS A 79 12.79 17.73 -12.64
C HIS A 79 13.34 18.00 -11.25
N VAL A 80 14.42 17.30 -10.89
CA VAL A 80 15.07 17.48 -9.58
C VAL A 80 16.00 18.70 -9.62
N ASN A 81 15.72 19.71 -8.80
CA ASN A 81 16.51 20.94 -8.68
C ASN A 81 17.82 20.75 -7.88
N GLY A 82 18.61 19.74 -8.24
CA GLY A 82 19.98 19.53 -7.75
C GLY A 82 20.12 19.36 -6.23
N GLY A 83 19.06 18.95 -5.51
CA GLY A 83 19.10 18.63 -4.08
C GLY A 83 19.48 19.79 -3.15
N LYS A 84 19.26 21.04 -3.58
CA LYS A 84 19.65 22.21 -2.77
C LYS A 84 18.62 22.60 -1.72
N ASP A 85 17.34 22.27 -1.94
CA ASP A 85 16.26 22.64 -1.03
C ASP A 85 16.11 21.62 0.09
N LYS A 86 16.68 21.93 1.25
CA LYS A 86 16.69 21.04 2.43
C LYS A 86 15.40 21.12 3.26
N ARG A 87 14.39 21.88 2.83
CA ARG A 87 13.14 22.01 3.58
C ARG A 87 12.44 20.66 3.71
N ILE A 88 11.87 20.44 4.89
CA ILE A 88 10.96 19.33 5.18
C ILE A 88 9.76 19.95 5.88
N GLU A 89 8.57 19.70 5.35
CA GLU A 89 7.32 20.29 5.84
C GLU A 89 6.37 19.19 6.28
N LEU A 90 5.70 19.37 7.43
CA LEU A 90 4.71 18.42 7.96
C LEU A 90 3.34 19.08 8.00
N TYR A 91 2.36 18.40 7.42
CA TYR A 91 0.96 18.79 7.41
C TYR A 91 0.11 17.72 8.08
N ASN A 92 -0.90 18.15 8.84
CA ASN A 92 -1.98 17.26 9.26
C ASN A 92 -3.11 17.34 8.23
N VAL A 93 -3.67 16.19 7.87
CA VAL A 93 -4.79 16.07 6.94
C VAL A 93 -5.97 15.47 7.68
N TYR A 94 -7.12 16.14 7.60
CA TYR A 94 -8.35 15.71 8.24
C TYR A 94 -9.41 15.43 7.18
N GLY A 95 -9.79 14.16 7.05
CA GLY A 95 -10.95 13.74 6.29
C GLY A 95 -12.15 13.53 7.21
N LYS A 96 -13.33 13.34 6.61
CA LYS A 96 -14.57 13.07 7.37
C LYS A 96 -14.46 11.82 8.27
N HIS A 97 -13.66 10.84 7.86
CA HIS A 97 -13.53 9.53 8.51
C HIS A 97 -12.07 9.10 8.70
N PHE A 98 -11.10 9.99 8.52
CA PHE A 98 -9.68 9.67 8.69
C PHE A 98 -8.90 10.90 9.13
N GLU A 99 -7.78 10.66 9.82
CA GLU A 99 -6.74 11.65 10.08
C GLU A 99 -5.43 11.09 9.54
N GLY A 100 -4.62 11.95 8.93
CA GLY A 100 -3.37 11.56 8.30
C GLY A 100 -2.30 12.64 8.44
N LYS A 101 -1.09 12.30 8.02
CA LYS A 101 0.05 13.22 7.99
C LYS A 101 0.64 13.21 6.59
N VAL A 102 1.05 14.38 6.13
CA VAL A 102 1.77 14.53 4.87
C VAL A 102 3.10 15.18 5.15
N ILE A 103 4.18 14.57 4.69
CA ILE A 103 5.52 15.14 4.78
C ILE A 103 6.01 15.46 3.37
N LEU A 104 6.39 16.71 3.14
CA LEU A 104 7.04 17.15 1.90
C LEU A 104 8.54 17.22 2.13
N ILE A 105 9.30 16.55 1.28
CA ILE A 105 10.77 16.51 1.32
C ILE A 105 11.26 17.07 -0.01
N HIS A 106 11.75 18.31 0.01
CA HIS A 106 12.09 19.05 -1.22
C HIS A 106 13.38 18.57 -1.90
N ASP A 107 14.29 17.95 -1.14
CA ASP A 107 15.48 17.29 -1.68
C ASP A 107 15.29 15.75 -1.68
N PRO A 108 14.93 15.15 -2.83
CA PRO A 108 14.65 13.72 -2.91
C PRO A 108 15.88 12.84 -2.66
N THR A 109 17.10 13.38 -2.82
CA THR A 109 18.34 12.60 -2.71
C THR A 109 18.66 12.20 -1.26
N ARG A 110 17.93 12.77 -0.29
CA ARG A 110 18.00 12.49 1.15
C ARG A 110 17.12 11.33 1.60
N VAL A 111 16.30 10.77 0.72
CA VAL A 111 15.45 9.62 1.04
C VAL A 111 16.30 8.35 0.92
N GLU A 112 16.32 7.54 1.98
CA GLU A 112 17.02 6.25 2.04
C GLU A 112 16.07 5.14 2.51
N VAL A 113 16.29 3.92 2.05
CA VAL A 113 15.64 2.74 2.64
C VAL A 113 16.24 2.49 4.02
N GLY A 114 15.42 2.62 5.05
CA GLY A 114 15.77 2.23 6.41
C GLY A 114 15.71 0.71 6.57
N ILE A 115 16.77 0.12 7.10
CA ILE A 115 16.90 -1.34 7.27
C ILE A 115 16.96 -1.68 8.76
N SER A 116 16.28 -2.76 9.15
CA SER A 116 16.38 -3.32 10.51
C SER A 116 17.84 -3.66 10.84
N SER A 117 18.30 -3.36 12.05
CA SER A 117 19.63 -3.78 12.50
C SER A 117 19.77 -5.30 12.62
N LYS A 118 18.66 -6.04 12.52
CA LYS A 118 18.57 -7.50 12.57
C LYS A 118 18.27 -8.14 11.21
N PHE A 119 18.41 -7.37 10.13
CA PHE A 119 18.18 -7.84 8.78
C PHE A 119 19.10 -9.03 8.39
N PRO A 120 18.61 -10.02 7.61
CA PRO A 120 17.25 -10.16 7.07
C PRO A 120 16.31 -11.00 7.98
N TYR A 121 16.67 -11.20 9.25
CA TYR A 121 16.03 -12.21 10.10
C TYR A 121 14.83 -11.68 10.88
N GLU A 122 14.94 -10.47 11.43
CA GLU A 122 13.89 -9.86 12.27
C GLU A 122 13.62 -8.41 11.86
N GLY A 123 12.35 -8.01 11.93
CA GLY A 123 11.92 -6.63 11.74
C GLY A 123 12.09 -5.81 13.00
N GLU A 124 12.06 -4.49 12.83
CA GLU A 124 12.00 -3.51 13.91
C GLU A 124 10.89 -2.52 13.60
N THR A 125 10.35 -1.86 14.63
CA THR A 125 9.39 -0.78 14.39
C THR A 125 10.05 0.33 13.58
N THR A 126 9.29 1.01 12.71
CA THR A 126 9.78 2.17 11.93
C THR A 126 10.45 3.21 12.82
N SER A 127 9.96 3.40 14.05
CA SER A 127 10.54 4.36 15.01
C SER A 127 11.95 3.99 15.49
N VAL A 128 12.25 2.70 15.63
CA VAL A 128 13.58 2.21 16.02
C VAL A 128 14.55 2.39 14.86
N ILE A 129 14.14 1.95 13.67
CA ILE A 129 14.93 2.12 12.44
C ILE A 129 15.24 3.60 12.19
N ALA A 130 14.24 4.49 12.33
CA ALA A 130 14.42 5.93 12.16
C ALA A 130 15.47 6.50 13.13
N LYS A 131 15.45 6.09 14.40
CA LYS A 131 16.45 6.50 15.40
C LYS A 131 17.85 6.01 15.04
N HIS A 132 17.99 4.76 14.60
CA HIS A 132 19.29 4.21 14.18
C HIS A 132 19.90 4.97 13.00
N TYR A 133 19.06 5.41 12.05
CA TYR A 133 19.49 6.21 10.90
C TYR A 133 19.60 7.71 11.21
N ASN A 134 19.29 8.15 12.43
CA ASN A 134 19.16 9.57 12.77
C ASN A 134 18.24 10.35 11.79
N ALA A 135 17.15 9.70 11.37
CA ALA A 135 16.21 10.23 10.41
C ALA A 135 15.25 11.24 11.05
N LEU A 136 14.96 12.34 10.35
CA LEU A 136 13.98 13.33 10.80
C LEU A 136 12.54 12.80 10.75
N ALA A 137 12.25 11.95 9.77
CA ALA A 137 10.96 11.31 9.56
C ALA A 137 11.15 9.96 8.88
N ALA A 138 10.22 9.04 9.11
CA ALA A 138 10.21 7.73 8.48
C ALA A 138 8.78 7.19 8.36
N ILE A 139 8.54 6.39 7.33
CA ILE A 139 7.31 5.64 7.08
C ILE A 139 7.66 4.17 6.88
N ASN A 140 6.70 3.26 7.10
CA ASN A 140 6.89 1.87 6.70
C ASN A 140 6.95 1.77 5.16
N ALA A 141 7.73 0.81 4.65
CA ALA A 141 8.04 0.71 3.23
C ALA A 141 7.51 -0.59 2.61
N GLY A 142 8.39 -1.57 2.40
CA GLY A 142 8.06 -2.80 1.68
C GLY A 142 7.21 -3.81 2.46
N GLY A 143 6.72 -4.80 1.74
CA GLY A 143 6.08 -5.98 2.33
C GLY A 143 7.12 -6.85 3.02
N PHE A 144 6.70 -7.53 4.07
CA PHE A 144 7.53 -8.52 4.75
C PHE A 144 6.73 -9.80 4.95
N GLY A 145 7.43 -10.92 4.82
CA GLY A 145 6.91 -12.25 5.06
C GLY A 145 7.52 -12.86 6.29
N ASP A 146 6.97 -13.98 6.69
CA ASP A 146 7.52 -14.79 7.75
C ASP A 146 7.77 -16.19 7.22
N SER A 147 9.01 -16.47 6.84
CA SER A 147 9.43 -17.81 6.43
C SER A 147 9.33 -18.82 7.59
N SER A 148 9.10 -18.36 8.84
CA SER A 148 9.13 -19.16 10.06
C SER A 148 7.81 -19.18 10.86
N MET A 149 6.76 -18.46 10.45
CA MET A 149 5.48 -18.29 11.18
C MET A 149 5.63 -17.79 12.65
N LYS A 150 6.71 -17.09 13.00
CA LYS A 150 6.98 -16.54 14.35
C LYS A 150 6.51 -15.09 14.59
N GLY A 151 5.89 -14.44 13.62
CA GLY A 151 5.49 -13.03 13.64
C GLY A 151 6.64 -12.03 13.62
N ILE A 152 7.86 -12.42 13.25
CA ILE A 152 9.07 -11.59 13.43
C ILE A 152 9.25 -10.49 12.38
N GLY A 153 8.49 -10.52 11.28
CA GLY A 153 8.42 -9.47 10.27
C GLY A 153 9.75 -9.11 9.59
N GLY A 154 10.71 -10.04 9.56
CA GLY A 154 12.09 -9.75 9.18
C GLY A 154 12.46 -9.97 7.71
N ALA A 155 11.87 -10.97 7.06
CA ALA A 155 12.21 -11.29 5.68
C ALA A 155 11.44 -10.38 4.71
N PRO A 156 12.11 -9.49 3.95
CA PRO A 156 11.44 -8.67 2.95
C PRO A 156 10.76 -9.54 1.89
N GLN A 157 9.63 -9.11 1.35
CA GLN A 157 9.07 -9.73 0.14
C GLN A 157 9.73 -9.10 -1.10
N GLY A 158 10.08 -9.94 -2.08
CA GLY A 158 10.64 -9.46 -3.35
C GLY A 158 12.12 -9.08 -3.21
N PHE A 159 12.46 -7.79 -3.21
CA PHE A 159 13.86 -7.34 -3.17
C PHE A 159 14.05 -6.02 -2.40
N VAL A 160 15.30 -5.80 -1.97
CA VAL A 160 15.75 -4.57 -1.31
C VAL A 160 17.06 -4.11 -1.96
N ILE A 161 17.10 -2.84 -2.38
CA ILE A 161 18.30 -2.15 -2.85
C ILE A 161 18.59 -1.01 -1.88
N HIS A 162 19.84 -0.90 -1.43
CA HIS A 162 20.30 0.18 -0.57
C HIS A 162 21.68 0.62 -1.02
N ARG A 163 21.90 1.93 -1.17
CA ARG A 163 23.15 2.51 -1.68
C ARG A 163 23.66 1.85 -2.97
N GLY A 164 22.73 1.58 -3.90
CA GLY A 164 23.01 0.97 -5.20
C GLY A 164 23.34 -0.53 -5.15
N LYS A 165 23.25 -1.17 -3.99
CA LYS A 165 23.54 -2.61 -3.81
C LYS A 165 22.27 -3.38 -3.53
N ILE A 166 22.10 -4.52 -4.19
CA ILE A 166 21.04 -5.48 -3.89
C ILE A 166 21.43 -6.16 -2.56
N LEU A 167 20.72 -5.85 -1.48
CA LEU A 167 20.97 -6.48 -0.19
C LEU A 167 20.16 -7.75 0.01
N TYR A 168 19.04 -7.87 -0.70
CA TYR A 168 18.17 -9.04 -0.65
C TYR A 168 17.35 -9.16 -1.92
N THR A 169 17.12 -10.39 -2.37
CA THR A 169 16.17 -10.69 -3.44
C THR A 169 15.70 -12.14 -3.38
N GLU A 170 14.39 -12.35 -3.51
CA GLU A 170 13.77 -13.66 -3.75
C GLU A 170 13.61 -13.93 -5.26
N ILE A 171 13.88 -12.94 -6.10
CA ILE A 171 13.62 -12.98 -7.54
C ILE A 171 14.74 -13.74 -8.24
N LYS A 172 14.43 -14.94 -8.71
CA LYS A 172 15.39 -15.83 -9.41
C LYS A 172 15.35 -15.66 -10.91
N ASN A 173 14.21 -15.28 -11.47
CA ASN A 173 14.04 -15.07 -12.91
C ASN A 173 14.19 -13.58 -13.24
N PRO A 174 15.22 -13.16 -13.98
CA PRO A 174 15.40 -11.75 -14.35
C PRO A 174 14.27 -11.17 -15.23
N ASP A 175 13.49 -12.02 -15.90
CA ASP A 175 12.33 -11.60 -16.72
C ASP A 175 11.02 -11.52 -15.93
N GLU A 176 11.02 -11.89 -14.64
CA GLU A 176 9.86 -11.76 -13.76
C GLU A 176 9.46 -10.29 -13.61
N LYS A 177 8.14 -10.03 -13.66
CA LYS A 177 7.59 -8.69 -13.43
C LYS A 177 7.44 -8.46 -11.93
N VAL A 178 8.09 -7.41 -11.45
CA VAL A 178 8.09 -6.99 -10.05
C VAL A 178 7.47 -5.60 -9.91
N ASP A 179 6.88 -5.32 -8.75
CA ASP A 179 6.49 -3.97 -8.38
C ASP A 179 7.70 -3.24 -7.77
N LEU A 180 7.99 -2.04 -8.26
CA LEU A 180 9.11 -1.21 -7.81
C LEU A 180 8.59 0.02 -7.08
N ILE A 181 9.20 0.34 -5.95
CA ILE A 181 9.27 1.68 -5.38
C ILE A 181 10.76 1.95 -5.15
N GLY A 182 11.37 2.83 -5.94
CA GLY A 182 12.79 3.11 -5.78
C GLY A 182 13.22 4.47 -6.31
N PHE A 183 14.29 5.01 -5.74
CA PHE A 183 14.93 6.24 -6.17
C PHE A 183 16.20 5.94 -6.96
N THR A 184 16.38 6.63 -8.07
CA THR A 184 17.68 6.73 -8.76
C THR A 184 18.65 7.60 -7.98
N ASP A 185 19.94 7.54 -8.33
CA ASP A 185 20.99 8.37 -7.70
C ASP A 185 20.71 9.89 -7.82
N ASP A 186 20.07 10.32 -8.91
CA ASP A 186 19.65 11.72 -9.15
C ASP A 186 18.31 12.08 -8.48
N GLY A 187 17.76 11.19 -7.66
CA GLY A 187 16.58 11.47 -6.84
C GLY A 187 15.25 11.36 -7.58
N LYS A 188 15.14 10.55 -8.64
CA LYS A 188 13.87 10.31 -9.33
C LYS A 188 13.21 9.04 -8.80
N LEU A 189 11.96 9.18 -8.36
CA LEU A 189 11.14 8.08 -7.88
C LEU A 189 10.61 7.28 -9.07
N MET A 190 11.06 6.04 -9.18
CA MET A 190 10.59 5.04 -10.11
C MET A 190 9.55 4.16 -9.42
N VAL A 191 8.30 4.23 -9.86
CA VAL A 191 7.22 3.35 -9.43
C VAL A 191 6.55 2.62 -10.58
N GLY A 192 6.02 1.43 -10.29
CA GLY A 192 5.21 0.64 -11.22
C GLY A 192 5.73 -0.78 -11.44
N LYS A 193 5.29 -1.42 -12.52
CA LYS A 193 5.72 -2.80 -12.87
C LYS A 193 6.88 -2.79 -13.86
N TYR A 194 7.95 -3.47 -13.49
CA TYR A 194 9.17 -3.62 -14.30
C TYR A 194 9.58 -5.08 -14.37
N ARG A 195 10.33 -5.48 -15.41
CA ARG A 195 11.08 -6.73 -15.32
C ARG A 195 12.24 -6.53 -14.35
N TYR A 196 12.55 -7.54 -13.56
CA TYR A 196 13.61 -7.43 -12.55
C TYR A 196 14.96 -7.01 -13.16
N LYS A 197 15.33 -7.54 -14.33
CA LYS A 197 16.54 -7.13 -15.07
C LYS A 197 16.57 -5.65 -15.46
N GLU A 198 15.41 -5.03 -15.65
CA GLU A 198 15.33 -3.58 -15.96
C GLU A 198 15.67 -2.78 -14.70
N VAL A 199 15.15 -3.17 -13.55
CA VAL A 199 15.45 -2.54 -12.25
C VAL A 199 16.96 -2.48 -12.00
N LEU A 200 17.66 -3.57 -12.29
CA LEU A 200 19.12 -3.67 -12.09
C LEU A 200 19.92 -2.70 -12.98
N ASN A 201 19.36 -2.32 -14.13
CA ASN A 201 20.02 -1.46 -15.11
C ASN A 201 19.59 0.01 -15.02
N MET A 202 18.73 0.37 -14.06
CA MET A 202 18.12 1.70 -13.96
C MET A 202 18.92 2.68 -13.09
N GLY A 203 20.05 2.28 -12.50
CA GLY A 203 20.83 3.14 -11.59
C GLY A 203 20.05 3.48 -10.32
N ILE A 204 19.33 2.49 -9.79
CA ILE A 204 18.52 2.62 -8.57
C ILE A 204 19.45 2.59 -7.35
N LYS A 205 19.37 3.63 -6.53
CA LYS A 205 20.13 3.78 -5.29
C LYS A 205 19.43 3.12 -4.11
N GLU A 206 18.13 3.35 -3.99
CA GLU A 206 17.31 2.98 -2.84
C GLU A 206 16.02 2.37 -3.37
N ALA A 207 15.67 1.14 -2.99
CA ALA A 207 14.40 0.54 -3.42
C ALA A 207 13.91 -0.59 -2.54
N VAL A 208 12.59 -0.77 -2.59
CA VAL A 208 11.87 -1.94 -2.07
C VAL A 208 10.88 -2.44 -3.13
N SER A 209 10.53 -3.73 -3.03
CA SER A 209 9.43 -4.30 -3.80
C SER A 209 8.11 -4.11 -3.05
N PHE A 210 7.24 -3.23 -3.54
CA PHE A 210 5.88 -3.07 -3.04
C PHE A 210 4.98 -2.37 -4.05
N GLY A 211 3.68 -2.50 -3.88
CA GLY A 211 2.70 -1.89 -4.75
C GLY A 211 1.29 -1.99 -4.20
N PRO A 212 0.28 -1.60 -4.98
CA PRO A 212 0.40 -1.10 -6.36
C PRO A 212 0.77 0.38 -6.46
N ALA A 213 1.27 0.81 -7.61
CA ALA A 213 1.41 2.23 -7.93
C ALA A 213 0.03 2.86 -8.17
N LEU A 214 -0.29 3.93 -7.44
CA LEU A 214 -1.62 4.57 -7.46
C LEU A 214 -1.73 5.72 -8.46
N VAL A 215 -0.62 6.42 -8.70
CA VAL A 215 -0.50 7.51 -9.67
C VAL A 215 0.78 7.28 -10.49
N ILE A 216 0.66 7.35 -11.81
CA ILE A 216 1.79 7.22 -12.73
C ILE A 216 1.71 8.35 -13.75
N ASN A 217 2.78 9.14 -13.87
CA ASN A 217 2.87 10.24 -14.84
C ASN A 217 1.67 11.21 -14.76
N GLY A 218 1.26 11.55 -13.54
CA GLY A 218 0.10 12.41 -13.28
C GLY A 218 -1.28 11.75 -13.49
N GLN A 219 -1.33 10.50 -13.93
CA GLN A 219 -2.58 9.77 -14.19
C GLN A 219 -2.95 8.86 -13.01
N PRO A 220 -4.21 8.84 -12.57
CA PRO A 220 -4.68 7.89 -11.57
C PRO A 220 -4.78 6.48 -12.16
N MET A 221 -4.30 5.48 -11.43
CA MET A 221 -4.32 4.06 -11.85
C MET A 221 -5.57 3.32 -11.38
N ILE A 222 -6.29 3.84 -10.38
CA ILE A 222 -7.63 3.36 -10.02
C ILE A 222 -8.64 4.03 -10.96
N LYS A 223 -9.22 3.27 -11.89
CA LYS A 223 -10.26 3.79 -12.81
C LYS A 223 -11.69 3.61 -12.29
N LYS A 224 -11.91 2.63 -11.41
CA LYS A 224 -13.22 2.31 -10.84
C LYS A 224 -13.06 1.76 -9.43
N GLY A 225 -14.03 2.06 -8.57
CA GLY A 225 -14.10 1.53 -7.21
C GLY A 225 -13.01 2.09 -6.30
N ASP A 226 -12.60 1.29 -5.31
CA ASP A 226 -11.60 1.61 -4.29
C ASP A 226 -10.21 1.02 -4.58
N GLY A 227 -10.00 0.51 -5.81
CA GLY A 227 -8.77 -0.18 -6.18
C GLY A 227 -8.67 -1.62 -5.66
N GLY A 228 -9.73 -2.17 -5.09
CA GLY A 228 -9.78 -3.55 -4.61
C GLY A 228 -9.26 -3.73 -3.19
N TRP A 229 -9.00 -2.65 -2.47
CA TRP A 229 -8.32 -2.66 -1.16
C TRP A 229 -9.18 -2.19 0.01
N GLY A 230 -10.44 -1.83 -0.22
CA GLY A 230 -11.34 -1.40 0.83
C GLY A 230 -10.86 -0.16 1.61
N ILE A 231 -11.37 0.00 2.83
CA ILE A 231 -10.98 1.09 3.74
C ILE A 231 -10.09 0.52 4.84
N ALA A 232 -8.85 1.01 4.93
CA ALA A 232 -7.89 0.63 5.96
C ALA A 232 -6.86 1.76 6.17
N PRO A 233 -6.08 1.76 7.27
CA PRO A 233 -4.89 2.61 7.38
C PRO A 233 -3.91 2.29 6.25
N ARG A 234 -3.40 3.32 5.59
CA ARG A 234 -2.47 3.21 4.46
C ARG A 234 -1.32 4.20 4.64
N THR A 235 -0.21 3.83 4.02
CA THR A 235 0.98 4.65 3.86
C THR A 235 1.29 4.71 2.37
N ALA A 236 1.68 5.86 1.86
CA ALA A 236 2.09 6.00 0.47
C ALA A 236 3.33 6.90 0.34
N ILE A 237 4.04 6.69 -0.75
CA ILE A 237 5.14 7.56 -1.18
C ILE A 237 4.90 7.98 -2.62
N GLY A 238 5.16 9.25 -2.91
CA GLY A 238 5.03 9.82 -4.25
C GLY A 238 6.04 10.92 -4.48
N GLN A 239 6.10 11.43 -5.71
CA GLN A 239 6.97 12.53 -6.08
C GLN A 239 6.24 13.47 -7.05
N ARG A 240 6.42 14.78 -6.84
CA ARG A 240 5.92 15.83 -7.75
C ARG A 240 6.87 16.00 -8.94
N GLU A 241 6.38 16.66 -9.98
CA GLU A 241 7.17 17.02 -11.16
C GLU A 241 8.42 17.85 -10.79
N ASP A 242 8.35 18.69 -9.76
CA ASP A 242 9.48 19.50 -9.27
C ASP A 242 10.52 18.72 -8.42
N GLY A 243 10.36 17.39 -8.30
CA GLY A 243 11.23 16.51 -7.54
C GLY A 243 10.89 16.39 -6.05
N THR A 244 9.95 17.17 -5.52
CA THR A 244 9.52 17.08 -4.11
C THR A 244 8.91 15.70 -3.82
N VAL A 245 9.47 14.99 -2.85
CA VAL A 245 8.93 13.71 -2.35
C VAL A 245 7.80 13.98 -1.36
N ILE A 246 6.78 13.13 -1.41
CA ILE A 246 5.64 13.18 -0.53
C ILE A 246 5.56 11.85 0.21
N PHE A 247 5.64 11.89 1.54
CA PHE A 247 5.19 10.77 2.39
C PHE A 247 3.75 11.06 2.82
N TRP A 248 2.89 10.05 2.68
CA TRP A 248 1.47 10.04 3.05
C TRP A 248 1.18 8.91 4.02
#